data_AF-A0A416P0Q3-F1
#
_entry.id   AF-A0A416P0Q3-F1
#
_cell.length_a   1.000
_cell.length_b   1.000
_cell.length_c   1.000
_cell.angle_alpha   90.00
_cell.angle_beta   90.00
_cell.angle_gamma   90.00
#
_symmetry.space_group_name_H-M   'P 1'
#
loop_
_entity.id
_entity.type
_entity.pdbx_description
1 polymer ?
#
loop_
_entity_poly.entity_id
_entity_poly.type
_entity_poly.pdbx_seq_one_letter_code
_entity_poly.pdbx_strand_id
1 'polypeptide(L)'
;MSRIGIMGGTFNPIHIGHLMLAEQALESVHLDQIWMIPTGCSYLKTKEGITVLPGTERYDMVQRAIADNDRFRCLDIEIKRPGDSYSYETMEQLHREYPDHLFYFICGADCLFTMEHWKCADRLFAACEIIAAVRGDADMKGMQEKISQLEEHFSAKIQLLSFRRIEISSSEIRARRSEGLSVRYLVPEAVREYMEEKRLYLDE
;
A
#
# COMPACT_ATOMS: atom_id res chain seq x y z
N MET A 1 -11.74 2.92 20.76
CA MET A 1 -10.60 2.38 20.01
C MET A 1 -11.09 2.02 18.63
N SER A 2 -10.41 2.48 17.57
CA SER A 2 -10.78 2.19 16.19
C SER A 2 -9.76 1.25 15.55
N ARG A 3 -10.22 0.38 14.65
CA ARG A 3 -9.42 -0.56 13.87
C ARG A 3 -9.05 0.09 12.54
N ILE A 4 -7.77 0.42 12.37
CA ILE A 4 -7.28 1.21 11.24
C ILE A 4 -6.41 0.33 10.35
N GLY A 5 -6.82 0.17 9.09
CA GLY A 5 -5.99 -0.47 8.07
C GLY A 5 -4.97 0.50 7.50
N ILE A 6 -3.69 0.15 7.50
CA ILE A 6 -2.62 0.91 6.90
C ILE A 6 -2.24 0.27 5.58
N MET A 7 -2.41 1.00 4.48
CA MET A 7 -1.90 0.61 3.17
C MET A 7 -0.78 1.56 2.75
N GLY A 8 0.46 1.14 3.00
CA GLY A 8 1.65 1.81 2.51
C GLY A 8 1.93 1.43 1.05
N GLY A 9 2.34 2.40 0.24
CA GLY A 9 2.66 2.11 -1.16
C GLY A 9 3.31 3.28 -1.87
N THR A 10 4.05 2.99 -2.94
CA THR A 10 4.58 4.07 -3.77
C THR A 10 3.45 4.80 -4.49
N PHE A 11 2.40 4.11 -4.93
CA PHE A 11 1.24 4.71 -5.62
C PHE A 11 1.67 5.59 -6.81
N ASN A 12 2.37 4.99 -7.77
CA ASN A 12 2.97 5.69 -8.92
C ASN A 12 2.43 5.13 -10.26
N PRO A 13 1.14 5.32 -10.58
CA PRO A 13 0.08 5.98 -9.80
C PRO A 13 -0.70 5.02 -8.88
N ILE A 14 -1.57 5.55 -8.00
CA ILE A 14 -2.65 4.75 -7.41
C ILE A 14 -3.60 4.25 -8.51
N HIS A 15 -4.21 3.08 -8.31
CA HIS A 15 -5.05 2.43 -9.31
C HIS A 15 -6.14 1.58 -8.67
N ILE A 16 -7.11 1.12 -9.47
CA ILE A 16 -8.29 0.39 -9.00
C ILE A 16 -7.92 -0.85 -8.18
N GLY A 17 -6.87 -1.57 -8.57
CA GLY A 17 -6.38 -2.72 -7.80
C GLY A 17 -6.02 -2.40 -6.33
N HIS A 18 -5.43 -1.23 -6.05
CA HIS A 18 -5.13 -0.80 -4.68
C HIS A 18 -6.41 -0.52 -3.89
N LEU A 19 -7.36 0.19 -4.51
CA LEU A 19 -8.63 0.56 -3.88
C LEU A 19 -9.48 -0.67 -3.57
N MET A 20 -9.59 -1.61 -4.52
CA MET A 20 -10.33 -2.85 -4.31
C MET A 20 -9.73 -3.69 -3.18
N LEU A 21 -8.39 -3.75 -3.08
CA LEU A 21 -7.74 -4.45 -1.98
C LEU A 21 -8.02 -3.79 -0.62
N ALA A 22 -7.91 -2.47 -0.55
CA ALA A 22 -8.18 -1.71 0.65
C ALA A 22 -9.63 -1.86 1.12
N GLU A 23 -10.60 -1.73 0.20
CA GLU A 23 -12.03 -1.88 0.51
C GLU A 23 -12.32 -3.29 1.02
N GLN A 24 -11.80 -4.31 0.34
CA GLN A 24 -12.03 -5.69 0.73
C GLN A 24 -11.42 -6.02 2.10
N ALA A 25 -10.24 -5.48 2.41
CA ALA A 25 -9.62 -5.62 3.73
C ALA A 25 -10.48 -4.98 4.82
N LEU A 26 -11.03 -3.79 4.54
CA LEU A 26 -11.91 -3.07 5.44
C LEU A 26 -13.20 -3.83 5.75
N GLU A 27 -13.81 -4.46 4.76
CA GLU A 27 -15.01 -5.28 4.95
C GLU A 27 -14.69 -6.60 5.69
N SER A 28 -13.68 -7.32 5.23
CA SER A 28 -13.40 -8.70 5.67
C SER A 28 -12.82 -8.76 7.08
N VAL A 29 -12.08 -7.73 7.49
CA VAL A 29 -11.42 -7.66 8.81
C VAL A 29 -12.15 -6.69 9.76
N HIS A 30 -13.31 -6.17 9.33
CA HIS A 30 -14.12 -5.22 10.09
C HIS A 30 -13.31 -4.02 10.58
N LEU A 31 -12.57 -3.38 9.66
CA LEU A 31 -11.83 -2.16 9.95
C LEU A 31 -12.79 -0.97 9.95
N ASP A 32 -12.54 0.03 10.79
CA ASP A 32 -13.33 1.26 10.80
C ASP A 32 -12.93 2.16 9.63
N GLN A 33 -11.62 2.27 9.37
CA GLN A 33 -11.06 3.12 8.31
C GLN A 33 -9.84 2.49 7.63
N ILE A 34 -9.54 2.95 6.42
CA ILE A 34 -8.28 2.72 5.71
C ILE A 34 -7.48 4.02 5.65
N TRP A 35 -6.23 3.98 6.11
CA TRP A 35 -5.27 5.05 5.92
C TRP A 35 -4.24 4.64 4.86
N MET A 36 -4.26 5.36 3.75
CA MET A 36 -3.27 5.22 2.68
C MET A 36 -2.07 6.13 2.95
N ILE A 37 -0.87 5.57 2.83
CA ILE A 37 0.38 6.29 3.11
C ILE A 37 1.28 6.21 1.88
N PRO A 38 1.31 7.24 1.02
CA PRO A 38 2.26 7.31 -0.07
C PRO A 38 3.67 7.40 0.47
N THR A 39 4.56 6.52 -0.01
CA THR A 39 5.93 6.49 0.48
C THR A 39 6.64 7.80 0.17
N GLY A 40 7.50 8.31 1.06
CA GLY A 40 8.30 9.51 0.83
C GLY A 40 9.37 9.26 -0.23
N CYS A 41 10.44 8.57 0.17
CA CYS A 41 11.50 8.09 -0.70
C CYS A 41 11.49 6.55 -0.72
N SER A 42 11.22 5.95 -1.88
CA SER A 42 11.28 4.49 -2.04
C SER A 42 12.67 4.08 -2.54
N TYR A 43 13.60 3.82 -1.61
CA TYR A 43 14.97 3.42 -1.94
C TYR A 43 15.05 2.21 -2.87
N LEU A 44 14.09 1.27 -2.75
CA LEU A 44 13.98 0.08 -3.60
C LEU A 44 13.69 0.45 -5.05
N LYS A 45 12.72 1.34 -5.28
CA LYS A 45 12.29 1.73 -6.63
C LYS A 45 13.36 2.56 -7.36
N THR A 46 14.07 3.43 -6.64
CA THR A 46 15.21 4.15 -7.19
C THR A 46 16.35 3.21 -7.61
N LYS A 47 16.62 2.14 -6.84
CA LYS A 47 17.60 1.12 -7.21
C LYS A 47 17.20 0.31 -8.45
N GLU A 48 15.90 0.13 -8.67
CA GLU A 48 15.34 -0.57 -9.84
C GLU A 48 15.28 0.31 -11.11
N GLY A 49 15.73 1.57 -11.06
CA GLY A 49 15.70 2.48 -12.21
C GLY A 49 14.31 2.97 -12.61
N ILE A 50 13.32 2.82 -11.73
CA ILE A 50 11.95 3.26 -11.98
C ILE A 50 11.84 4.76 -11.70
N THR A 51 11.33 5.53 -12.67
CA THR A 51 10.98 6.94 -12.47
C THR A 51 9.83 7.04 -11.48
N VAL A 52 10.10 7.58 -10.30
CA VAL A 52 9.10 7.81 -9.25
C VAL A 52 8.78 9.30 -9.19
N LEU A 53 7.50 9.65 -9.36
CA LEU A 53 7.06 11.04 -9.21
C LEU A 53 7.32 11.58 -7.80
N PRO A 54 7.44 12.91 -7.65
CA PRO A 54 7.47 13.55 -6.34
C PRO A 54 6.34 13.03 -5.44
N GLY A 55 6.64 12.89 -4.14
CA GLY A 55 5.66 12.40 -3.16
C GLY A 55 4.36 13.22 -3.14
N THR A 56 4.45 14.53 -3.37
CA THR A 56 3.31 15.44 -3.44
C THR A 56 2.36 15.11 -4.60
N GLU A 57 2.88 14.80 -5.79
CA GLU A 57 2.05 14.42 -6.95
C GLU A 57 1.31 13.09 -6.68
N ARG A 58 2.00 12.15 -6.02
CA ARG A 58 1.42 10.85 -5.66
C ARG A 58 0.38 11.00 -4.55
N TYR A 59 0.63 11.86 -3.56
CA TYR A 59 -0.33 12.20 -2.52
C TYR A 59 -1.61 12.81 -3.09
N ASP A 60 -1.50 13.77 -4.01
CA ASP A 60 -2.63 14.37 -4.70
C ASP A 60 -3.46 13.33 -5.47
N MET A 61 -2.80 12.41 -6.18
CA MET A 61 -3.49 11.30 -6.86
C MET A 61 -4.23 10.41 -5.86
N VAL A 62 -3.63 10.08 -4.71
CA VAL A 62 -4.31 9.28 -3.68
C VAL A 62 -5.50 10.02 -3.08
N GLN A 63 -5.36 11.31 -2.74
CA GLN A 63 -6.47 12.13 -2.23
C GLN A 63 -7.65 12.15 -3.19
N ARG A 64 -7.38 12.35 -4.49
CA ARG A 64 -8.41 12.32 -5.54
C ARG A 64 -9.05 10.94 -5.72
N ALA A 65 -8.27 9.88 -5.56
CA ALA A 65 -8.74 8.50 -5.70
C ALA A 65 -9.73 8.07 -4.60
N ILE A 66 -9.69 8.71 -3.44
CA ILE A 66 -10.48 8.33 -2.25
C ILE A 66 -11.47 9.42 -1.82
N ALA A 67 -11.62 10.49 -2.59
CA ALA A 67 -12.37 11.69 -2.19
C ALA A 67 -13.86 11.43 -1.92
N ASP A 68 -14.43 10.37 -2.51
CA ASP A 68 -15.82 9.94 -2.36
C ASP A 68 -16.01 8.82 -1.32
N ASN A 69 -14.94 8.43 -0.60
CA ASN A 69 -14.99 7.39 0.43
C ASN A 69 -14.60 7.97 1.81
N ASP A 70 -15.61 8.17 2.67
CA ASP A 70 -15.47 8.79 3.99
C ASP A 70 -14.72 7.91 5.02
N ARG A 71 -14.56 6.62 4.73
CA ARG A 71 -13.78 5.67 5.55
C ARG A 71 -12.32 5.61 5.12
N PHE A 72 -11.93 6.33 4.07
CA PHE A 72 -10.57 6.38 3.59
C PHE A 72 -9.94 7.72 3.92
N ARG A 73 -8.67 7.67 4.33
CA ARG A 73 -7.86 8.84 4.62
C ARG A 73 -6.50 8.65 3.98
N CYS A 74 -5.89 9.73 3.49
CA CYS A 74 -4.52 9.69 3.01
C CYS A 74 -3.63 10.60 3.88
N LEU A 75 -2.50 10.04 4.33
CA LEU A 75 -1.54 10.70 5.21
C LEU A 75 -0.24 10.97 4.47
N ASP A 76 0.36 12.14 4.71
CA ASP A 76 1.63 12.57 4.11
C ASP A 76 2.83 12.40 5.06
N ILE A 77 2.68 11.60 6.12
CA ILE A 77 3.69 11.48 7.18
C ILE A 77 5.06 10.99 6.68
N GLU A 78 5.08 10.11 5.67
CA GLU A 78 6.33 9.65 5.06
C GLU A 78 6.92 10.67 4.08
N ILE A 79 6.08 11.48 3.42
CA ILE A 79 6.53 12.54 2.49
C ILE A 79 7.17 13.69 3.26
N LYS A 80 6.62 14.03 4.43
CA LYS A 80 7.15 15.08 5.31
C LYS A 80 8.41 14.66 6.06
N ARG A 81 8.67 13.35 6.18
CA ARG A 81 9.84 12.82 6.89
C ARG A 81 11.06 12.82 5.96
N PRO A 82 12.18 13.46 6.34
CA PRO A 82 13.38 13.42 5.52
C PRO A 82 14.02 12.02 5.52
N GLY A 83 14.63 11.64 4.40
CA GLY A 83 15.34 10.37 4.25
C GLY A 83 14.49 9.22 3.71
N ASP A 84 15.02 8.00 3.83
CA ASP A 84 14.33 6.78 3.41
C ASP A 84 13.11 6.50 4.29
N SER A 85 12.04 6.01 3.67
CA SER A 85 10.83 5.62 4.39
C SER A 85 10.90 4.15 4.82
N TYR A 86 10.87 3.90 6.14
CA TYR A 86 10.78 2.55 6.72
C TYR A 86 9.45 2.33 7.45
N SER A 87 8.82 1.20 7.20
CA SER A 87 7.49 0.88 7.76
C SER A 87 7.45 0.87 9.29
N TYR A 88 8.50 0.40 9.97
CA TYR A 88 8.53 0.39 11.45
C TYR A 88 8.45 1.80 12.03
N GLU A 89 9.14 2.79 11.42
CA GLU A 89 9.11 4.19 11.88
C GLU A 89 7.74 4.80 11.68
N THR A 90 7.09 4.46 10.56
CA THR A 90 5.72 4.86 10.26
C THR A 90 4.76 4.31 11.31
N MET A 91 4.83 3.01 11.63
CA MET A 91 3.95 2.40 12.63
C MET A 91 4.16 2.97 14.04
N GLU A 92 5.41 3.23 14.44
CA GLU A 92 5.72 3.86 15.73
C GLU A 92 5.28 5.32 15.80
N GLN A 93 5.39 6.06 14.70
CA GLN A 93 4.82 7.41 14.62
C GLN A 93 3.30 7.38 14.78
N LEU A 94 2.61 6.46 14.10
CA LEU A 94 1.17 6.31 14.22
C LEU A 94 0.73 5.95 15.65
N HIS A 95 1.46 5.08 16.36
CA HIS A 95 1.17 4.77 17.77
C HIS A 95 1.36 5.97 18.70
N ARG A 96 2.37 6.82 18.45
CA ARG A 96 2.58 8.03 19.24
C ARG A 96 1.47 9.07 19.02
N GLU A 97 1.01 9.21 17.78
CA GLU A 97 -0.03 10.20 17.43
C GLU A 97 -1.45 9.71 17.76
N TYR A 98 -1.68 8.39 17.70
CA TYR A 98 -3.00 7.77 17.88
C TYR A 98 -2.90 6.53 18.80
N PRO A 99 -2.62 6.71 20.10
CA PRO A 99 -2.36 5.61 21.03
C PRO A 99 -3.57 4.71 21.30
N ASP A 100 -4.79 5.19 21.03
CA ASP A 100 -6.04 4.45 21.26
C ASP A 100 -6.52 3.65 20.03
N HIS A 101 -5.69 3.54 18.98
CA HIS A 101 -6.05 2.82 17.76
C HIS A 101 -5.35 1.47 17.67
N LEU A 102 -6.02 0.51 17.03
CA LEU A 102 -5.45 -0.77 16.65
C LEU A 102 -5.08 -0.71 15.18
N PHE A 103 -3.83 -1.01 14.85
CA PHE A 103 -3.33 -0.88 13.49
C PHE A 103 -3.13 -2.23 12.80
N TYR A 104 -3.56 -2.27 11.54
CA TYR A 104 -3.48 -3.44 10.68
C TYR A 104 -2.70 -3.09 9.41
N PHE A 105 -1.54 -3.67 9.18
CA PHE A 105 -0.75 -3.41 7.98
C PHE A 105 -1.21 -4.31 6.83
N ILE A 106 -1.73 -3.70 5.77
CA ILE A 106 -2.26 -4.42 4.60
C ILE A 106 -1.16 -4.57 3.56
N CYS A 107 -0.87 -5.80 3.15
CA CYS A 107 0.12 -6.08 2.12
C CYS A 107 -0.30 -7.24 1.21
N GLY A 108 0.33 -7.34 0.03
CA GLY A 108 0.20 -8.54 -0.81
C GLY A 108 1.03 -9.71 -0.25
N ALA A 109 0.71 -10.93 -0.70
CA ALA A 109 1.49 -12.14 -0.37
C ALA A 109 2.99 -11.97 -0.63
N ASP A 110 3.38 -11.42 -1.79
CA ASP A 110 4.79 -11.20 -2.14
C ASP A 110 5.54 -10.32 -1.13
N CYS A 111 4.85 -9.33 -0.55
CA CYS A 111 5.42 -8.48 0.49
C CYS A 111 5.65 -9.28 1.79
N LEU A 112 4.71 -10.17 2.16
CA LEU A 112 4.83 -11.00 3.36
C LEU A 112 6.09 -11.88 3.33
N PHE A 113 6.41 -12.47 2.16
CA PHE A 113 7.58 -13.34 2.00
C PHE A 113 8.91 -12.62 2.24
N THR A 114 8.97 -11.32 2.01
CA THR A 114 10.20 -10.52 2.15
C THR A 114 10.27 -9.71 3.44
N MET A 115 9.16 -9.65 4.19
CA MET A 115 9.00 -8.72 5.32
C MET A 115 9.98 -8.97 6.47
N GLU A 116 10.43 -10.21 6.68
CA GLU A 116 11.46 -10.55 7.68
C GLU A 116 12.83 -9.90 7.40
N HIS A 117 13.09 -9.51 6.16
CA HIS A 117 14.32 -8.85 5.74
C HIS A 117 14.19 -7.32 5.75
N TRP A 118 13.02 -6.79 6.09
CA TRP A 118 12.83 -5.35 6.20
C TRP A 118 13.57 -4.83 7.42
N LYS A 119 13.97 -3.56 7.36
CA LYS A 119 14.67 -2.91 8.46
C LYS A 119 13.80 -2.93 9.72
N CYS A 120 14.33 -3.47 10.81
CA CYS A 120 13.63 -3.62 12.09
C CYS A 120 12.27 -4.32 11.97
N ALA A 121 12.23 -5.45 11.25
CA ALA A 121 11.01 -6.25 11.07
C ALA A 121 10.35 -6.64 12.41
N ASP A 122 11.15 -6.94 13.43
CA ASP A 122 10.68 -7.20 14.80
C ASP A 122 9.82 -6.07 15.36
N ARG A 123 10.24 -4.81 15.17
CA ARG A 123 9.48 -3.63 15.62
C ARG A 123 8.23 -3.42 14.78
N LEU A 124 8.26 -3.74 13.49
CA LEU A 124 7.08 -3.68 12.63
C LEU A 124 6.01 -4.69 13.09
N PHE A 125 6.39 -5.96 13.27
CA PHE A 125 5.47 -7.02 13.70
C PHE A 125 4.93 -6.79 15.12
N ALA A 126 5.72 -6.19 16.01
CA ALA A 126 5.25 -5.82 17.34
C ALA A 126 4.25 -4.65 17.31
N ALA A 127 4.31 -3.79 16.29
CA ALA A 127 3.49 -2.58 16.20
C ALA A 127 2.16 -2.78 15.46
N CYS A 128 1.89 -3.92 14.81
CA CYS A 128 0.64 -4.10 14.07
C CYS A 128 0.29 -5.56 13.82
N GLU A 129 -0.98 -5.81 13.49
CA GLU A 129 -1.38 -7.08 12.86
C GLU A 129 -1.21 -6.96 11.35
N ILE A 130 -0.83 -8.05 10.68
CA ILE A 130 -0.65 -8.06 9.21
C ILE A 130 -1.88 -8.64 8.55
N ILE A 131 -2.39 -7.97 7.51
CA ILE A 131 -3.41 -8.49 6.60
C ILE A 131 -2.71 -8.82 5.28
N ALA A 132 -2.49 -10.11 5.04
CA ALA A 132 -1.79 -10.60 3.86
C ALA A 132 -2.80 -11.04 2.78
N ALA A 133 -2.85 -10.28 1.70
CA ALA A 133 -3.72 -10.55 0.56
C ALA A 133 -3.16 -11.66 -0.33
N VAL A 134 -3.90 -12.76 -0.40
CA VAL A 134 -3.59 -13.93 -1.23
C VAL A 134 -4.51 -13.97 -2.43
N ARG A 135 -3.92 -14.17 -3.60
CA ARG A 135 -4.65 -14.39 -4.85
C ARG A 135 -5.22 -15.81 -4.84
N GLY A 136 -6.40 -16.01 -5.43
CA GLY A 136 -7.12 -17.29 -5.37
C GLY A 136 -6.39 -18.52 -5.92
N ASP A 137 -5.31 -18.32 -6.69
CA ASP A 137 -4.43 -19.35 -7.24
C ASP A 137 -3.11 -19.53 -6.46
N ALA A 138 -2.95 -18.85 -5.32
CA ALA A 138 -1.73 -18.91 -4.52
C ALA A 138 -1.49 -20.28 -3.87
N ASP A 139 -0.21 -20.62 -3.69
CA ASP A 139 0.21 -21.77 -2.90
C ASP A 139 -0.12 -21.56 -1.41
N MET A 140 -1.31 -22.03 -1.01
CA MET A 140 -1.77 -21.92 0.37
C MET A 140 -0.87 -22.66 1.36
N LYS A 141 -0.15 -23.70 0.92
CA LYS A 141 0.76 -24.44 1.79
C LYS A 141 2.00 -23.59 2.10
N GLY A 142 2.66 -23.06 1.07
CA GLY A 142 3.80 -22.15 1.25
C GLY A 142 3.45 -20.89 2.04
N MET A 143 2.24 -20.35 1.85
CA MET A 143 1.73 -19.24 2.66
C MET A 143 1.58 -19.60 4.14
N GLN A 144 0.99 -20.77 4.44
CA GLN A 144 0.80 -21.19 5.83
C GLN A 144 2.15 -21.47 6.52
N GLU A 145 3.10 -22.10 5.81
CA GLU A 145 4.46 -22.32 6.31
C GLU A 145 5.16 -20.98 6.63
N LYS A 146 5.04 -19.99 5.73
CA LYS A 146 5.62 -18.66 5.94
C LYS A 146 4.99 -17.95 7.13
N ILE A 147 3.67 -18.03 7.29
CA ILE A 147 2.96 -17.46 8.43
C ILE A 147 3.48 -18.09 9.73
N SER A 148 3.47 -19.42 9.84
CA SER A 148 3.95 -20.10 11.06
C SER A 148 5.39 -19.70 11.41
N GLN A 149 6.27 -19.55 10.42
CA GLN A 149 7.64 -19.08 10.63
C GLN A 149 7.68 -17.66 11.23
N LEU A 150 6.88 -16.73 10.70
CA LEU A 150 6.85 -15.34 11.17
C LEU A 150 6.19 -15.23 12.56
N GLU A 151 5.15 -16.03 12.82
CA GLU A 151 4.50 -16.12 14.13
C GLU A 151 5.46 -16.66 15.19
N GLU A 152 6.23 -17.71 14.87
CA GLU A 152 7.22 -18.28 15.79
C GLU A 152 8.39 -17.32 16.04
N HIS A 153 8.94 -16.70 15.00
CA HIS A 153 10.15 -15.89 15.12
C HIS A 153 9.90 -14.47 15.66
N PHE A 154 8.77 -13.86 15.29
CA PHE A 154 8.47 -12.46 15.60
C PHE A 154 7.25 -12.28 16.50
N SER A 155 6.56 -13.36 16.91
CA SER A 155 5.23 -13.26 17.55
C SER A 155 4.25 -12.43 16.72
N ALA A 156 4.41 -12.47 15.39
CA ALA A 156 3.55 -11.75 14.46
C ALA A 156 2.10 -12.24 14.58
N LYS A 157 1.15 -11.38 14.27
CA LYS A 157 -0.26 -11.76 14.10
C LYS A 157 -0.63 -11.54 12.65
N ILE A 158 -0.93 -12.60 11.91
CA ILE A 158 -1.14 -12.52 10.46
C ILE A 158 -2.52 -13.09 10.11
N GLN A 159 -3.30 -12.32 9.36
CA GLN A 159 -4.59 -12.71 8.84
C GLN A 159 -4.53 -12.78 7.32
N LEU A 160 -4.99 -13.90 6.74
CA LEU A 160 -5.08 -14.04 5.29
C LEU A 160 -6.37 -13.39 4.77
N LEU A 161 -6.23 -12.60 3.72
CA LEU A 161 -7.33 -12.00 2.98
C LEU A 161 -7.41 -12.65 1.60
N SER A 162 -8.49 -13.38 1.32
CA SER A 162 -8.72 -14.00 0.01
C SER A 162 -9.13 -12.93 -1.00
N PHE A 163 -8.18 -12.40 -1.77
CA PHE A 163 -8.40 -11.31 -2.71
C PHE A 163 -8.57 -11.85 -4.13
N ARG A 164 -9.59 -11.36 -4.86
CA ARG A 164 -9.75 -11.72 -6.28
C ARG A 164 -8.57 -11.17 -7.07
N ARG A 165 -7.95 -12.00 -7.91
CA ARG A 165 -6.83 -11.57 -8.76
C ARG A 165 -7.29 -10.47 -9.70
N ILE A 166 -6.65 -9.31 -9.61
CA ILE A 166 -6.81 -8.17 -10.52
C ILE A 166 -5.46 -7.89 -11.15
N GLU A 167 -5.40 -7.98 -12.47
CA GLU A 167 -4.18 -7.75 -13.23
C GLU A 167 -4.07 -6.28 -13.63
N ILE A 168 -3.93 -5.41 -12.63
CA ILE A 168 -3.63 -4.00 -12.82
C ILE A 168 -2.35 -3.71 -12.05
N SER A 169 -1.35 -3.15 -12.74
CA SER A 169 -0.10 -2.71 -12.12
C SER A 169 0.18 -1.26 -12.48
N SER A 170 0.87 -0.56 -11.57
CA SER A 170 1.31 0.82 -11.83
C SER A 170 2.26 0.88 -13.03
N SER A 171 3.13 -0.13 -13.23
CA SER A 171 4.07 -0.17 -14.35
C SER A 171 3.36 -0.30 -15.70
N GLU A 172 2.32 -1.13 -15.78
CA GLU A 172 1.46 -1.22 -16.98
C GLU A 172 0.79 0.12 -17.28
N ILE A 173 0.27 0.80 -16.25
CA ILE A 173 -0.38 2.10 -16.42
C ILE A 173 0.60 3.14 -16.97
N ARG A 174 1.83 3.17 -16.48
CA ARG A 174 2.86 4.11 -16.97
C ARG A 174 3.29 3.79 -18.40
N ALA A 175 3.52 2.52 -18.73
CA ALA A 175 3.87 2.09 -20.10
C ALA A 175 2.77 2.44 -21.11
N ARG A 176 1.50 2.12 -20.81
CA ARG A 176 0.37 2.50 -21.65
C ARG A 176 0.33 4.01 -21.89
N ARG A 177 0.67 4.79 -20.86
CA ARG A 177 0.59 6.24 -20.92
C ARG A 177 1.70 6.87 -21.75
N SER A 178 2.92 6.34 -21.71
CA SER A 178 4.00 6.78 -22.59
C SER A 178 3.73 6.41 -24.06
N GLU A 179 2.97 5.34 -24.31
CA GLU A 179 2.48 4.97 -25.64
C GLU A 179 1.23 5.74 -26.10
N GLY A 180 0.70 6.66 -25.30
CA GLY A 180 -0.54 7.41 -25.61
C GLY A 180 -1.81 6.55 -25.59
N LEU A 181 -1.76 5.36 -25.00
CA LEU A 181 -2.90 4.46 -24.83
C LEU A 181 -3.76 4.87 -23.64
N SER A 182 -5.05 4.58 -23.74
CA SER A 182 -6.01 4.86 -22.66
C SER A 182 -5.73 4.03 -21.42
N VAL A 183 -5.80 4.68 -20.26
CA VAL A 183 -5.77 4.07 -18.92
C VAL A 183 -7.11 4.21 -18.19
N ARG A 184 -8.17 4.59 -18.92
CA ARG A 184 -9.54 4.67 -18.41
C ARG A 184 -9.94 3.31 -17.82
N TYR A 185 -10.57 3.33 -16.65
CA TYR A 185 -10.96 2.16 -15.84
C TYR A 185 -9.81 1.37 -15.20
N LEU A 186 -8.54 1.72 -15.44
CA LEU A 186 -7.41 1.20 -14.67
C LEU A 186 -7.15 2.03 -13.41
N VAL A 187 -7.49 3.31 -13.47
CA VAL A 187 -7.42 4.28 -12.37
C VAL A 187 -8.78 4.98 -12.21
N PRO A 188 -9.08 5.57 -11.05
CA PRO A 188 -10.25 6.45 -10.90
C PRO A 188 -10.23 7.61 -11.89
N GLU A 189 -11.41 8.08 -12.31
CA GLU A 189 -11.51 9.15 -13.31
C GLU A 189 -10.80 10.43 -12.86
N ALA A 190 -10.96 10.83 -11.59
CA ALA A 190 -10.29 12.01 -11.02
C ALA A 190 -8.74 11.89 -11.03
N VAL A 191 -8.22 10.66 -10.94
CA VAL A 191 -6.77 10.40 -11.08
C VAL A 191 -6.36 10.51 -12.54
N ARG A 192 -7.14 9.95 -13.47
CA ARG A 192 -6.91 10.05 -14.92
C ARG A 192 -6.86 11.51 -15.38
N GLU A 193 -7.83 12.31 -14.97
CA GLU A 193 -7.91 13.74 -15.30
C GLU A 193 -6.72 14.52 -14.76
N TYR A 194 -6.37 14.33 -13.49
CA TYR A 194 -5.20 14.96 -12.88
C TYR A 194 -3.91 14.59 -13.62
N MET A 195 -3.78 13.30 -13.91
CA MET A 195 -2.68 12.76 -14.69
C MET A 195 -2.56 13.52 -16.01
N GLU A 196 -3.63 13.61 -16.80
CA GLU A 196 -3.68 14.31 -18.10
C GLU A 196 -3.34 15.80 -17.98
N GLU A 197 -3.95 16.50 -17.03
CA GLU A 197 -3.71 17.92 -16.74
C GLU A 197 -2.22 18.19 -16.47
N LYS A 198 -1.61 17.34 -15.64
CA LYS A 198 -0.20 17.44 -15.23
C LYS A 198 0.79 16.85 -16.23
N ARG A 199 0.32 16.23 -17.32
CA ARG A 199 1.15 15.58 -18.35
C ARG A 199 2.14 14.55 -17.76
N LEU A 200 1.73 13.82 -16.72
CA LEU A 200 2.60 12.84 -16.06
C LEU A 200 2.83 11.59 -16.94
N TYR A 201 3.93 10.86 -16.74
CA TYR A 201 4.21 9.56 -17.38
C TYR A 201 4.20 9.54 -18.92
N LEU A 202 4.50 10.66 -19.60
CA LEU A 202 4.52 10.72 -21.06
C LEU A 202 5.86 10.27 -21.68
N ASP A 203 6.95 10.32 -20.92
CA ASP A 203 8.32 10.09 -21.41
C ASP A 203 9.01 8.92 -20.66
N GLU A 204 8.26 7.90 -20.25
CA GLU A 204 8.79 6.65 -19.64
C GLU A 204 9.10 5.56 -20.67
#